data_AF-A0A3C7VVW0-F1
#
_entry.id   AF-A0A3C7VVW0-F1
#
_cell.length_a   1.000
_cell.length_b   1.000
_cell.length_c   1.000
_cell.angle_alpha   90.00
_cell.angle_beta   90.00
_cell.angle_gamma   90.00
#
_symmetry.space_group_name_H-M   'P 1'
#
loop_
_entity.id
_entity.type
_entity.pdbx_description
1 polymer ?
#
loop_
_entity_poly.entity_id
_entity_poly.type
_entity_poly.pdbx_seq_one_letter_code
_entity_poly.pdbx_strand_id
1 'polypeptide(L)'
;NESADIVRMLGSAFDDLTGNTLDLYPTDLRETIDGWNARVYPRGNNGVYRAGFATTQAAYEEAFGELFAELDAIDAHLASNRFLAGDRFTEADVRLFTTLVRFDAVYHGHFKCNRQRLEEFAHLPGYLRELYQLPGVADTVDFAHIKGHYYRSHPTINPTGVVPAGPALDYSRPHGRDR
;
A
#
# COMPACT_ATOMS: atom_id res chain seq x y z
N ASN A 1 -13.51 15.87 -2.65
CA ASN A 1 -13.27 14.45 -2.97
C ASN A 1 -11.80 14.07 -2.79
N GLU A 2 -11.11 14.69 -1.83
CA GLU A 2 -9.68 14.46 -1.58
C GLU A 2 -9.54 13.44 -0.44
N SER A 3 -8.98 12.27 -0.73
CA SER A 3 -8.90 11.17 0.24
C SER A 3 -8.03 11.49 1.45
N ALA A 4 -6.95 12.26 1.26
CA ALA A 4 -6.04 12.62 2.34
C ALA A 4 -6.71 13.55 3.37
N ASP A 5 -7.57 14.45 2.90
CA ASP A 5 -8.35 15.33 3.77
C ASP A 5 -9.49 14.56 4.45
N ILE A 6 -10.18 13.69 3.70
CA ILE A 6 -11.32 12.91 4.22
C ILE A 6 -10.88 11.97 5.34
N VAL A 7 -9.74 11.29 5.22
CA VAL A 7 -9.26 10.40 6.30
C VAL A 7 -8.97 11.17 7.59
N ARG A 8 -8.44 12.40 7.49
CA ARG A 8 -8.22 13.29 8.64
C ARG A 8 -9.52 13.80 9.23
N MET A 9 -10.51 14.14 8.39
CA MET A 9 -11.86 14.51 8.86
C MET A 9 -12.50 13.36 9.63
N LEU A 10 -12.50 12.14 9.07
CA LEU A 10 -13.07 10.96 9.71
C LEU A 10 -12.34 10.55 10.98
N GLY A 11 -11.04 10.84 11.06
CA GLY A 11 -10.19 10.48 12.19
C GLY A 11 -10.45 11.25 13.48
N SER A 12 -11.23 12.35 13.45
CA SER A 12 -11.55 13.09 14.68
C SER A 12 -12.91 13.79 14.72
N ALA A 13 -13.57 14.04 13.57
CA ALA A 13 -14.80 14.83 13.54
C ALA A 13 -16.00 14.18 14.24
N PHE A 14 -15.91 12.90 14.61
CA PHE A 14 -17.00 12.11 15.22
C PHE A 14 -16.60 11.44 16.54
N ASP A 15 -15.45 11.78 17.12
CA ASP A 15 -14.95 11.13 18.35
C ASP A 15 -15.93 11.28 19.51
N ASP A 16 -16.46 12.49 19.71
CA ASP A 16 -17.46 12.80 20.75
C ASP A 16 -18.78 12.02 20.58
N LEU A 17 -19.07 11.51 19.37
CA LEU A 17 -20.29 10.75 19.07
C LEU A 17 -20.10 9.23 19.16
N THR A 18 -18.86 8.76 19.01
CA THR A 18 -18.55 7.32 18.89
C THR A 18 -17.78 6.78 20.09
N GLY A 19 -17.13 7.65 20.87
CA GLY A 19 -16.17 7.25 21.89
C GLY A 19 -14.86 6.70 21.31
N ASN A 20 -14.60 6.91 20.01
CA ASN A 20 -13.36 6.53 19.37
C ASN A 20 -12.20 7.37 19.94
N THR A 21 -11.08 6.72 20.23
CA THR A 21 -9.85 7.35 20.73
C THR A 21 -8.64 7.07 19.84
N LEU A 22 -8.86 6.46 18.67
CA LEU A 22 -7.80 6.15 17.72
C LEU A 22 -7.41 7.41 16.94
N ASP A 23 -6.26 7.99 17.29
CA ASP A 23 -5.68 9.10 16.55
C ASP A 23 -4.61 8.58 15.57
N LEU A 24 -4.95 8.62 14.27
CA LEU A 24 -4.04 8.23 13.19
C LEU A 24 -3.10 9.36 12.74
N TYR A 25 -3.28 10.58 13.26
CA TYR A 25 -2.46 11.75 12.94
C TYR A 25 -2.09 12.58 14.18
N PRO A 26 -1.48 11.94 15.21
CA PRO A 26 -1.22 12.57 16.49
C PRO A 26 -0.16 13.65 16.38
N THR A 27 -0.35 14.73 17.13
CA THR A 27 0.44 15.97 17.05
C THR A 27 1.95 15.71 17.13
N ASP A 28 2.39 14.77 17.97
CA ASP A 28 3.80 14.47 18.20
C ASP A 28 4.47 13.62 17.11
N LEU A 29 3.70 13.07 16.15
CA LEU A 29 4.23 12.33 15.00
C LEU A 29 4.00 13.02 13.65
N ARG A 30 3.34 14.18 13.61
CA ARG A 30 2.92 14.80 12.34
C ARG A 30 4.07 15.01 11.37
N GLU A 31 5.21 15.51 11.84
CA GLU A 31 6.39 15.71 10.98
C GLU A 31 6.91 14.39 10.39
N THR A 32 6.94 13.33 11.19
CA THR A 32 7.34 11.98 10.73
C THR A 32 6.34 11.41 9.73
N ILE A 33 5.04 11.53 10.02
CA ILE A 33 3.95 11.06 9.16
C ILE A 33 3.97 11.80 7.81
N ASP A 34 4.06 13.12 7.83
CA ASP A 34 4.11 13.95 6.63
C ASP A 34 5.37 13.65 5.81
N GLY A 35 6.52 13.42 6.47
CA GLY A 35 7.76 12.99 5.83
C GLY A 35 7.62 11.66 5.08
N TRP A 36 6.97 10.66 5.69
CA TRP A 36 6.66 9.40 5.01
C TRP A 36 5.68 9.59 3.87
N ASN A 37 4.58 10.30 4.10
CA ASN A 37 3.55 10.56 3.10
C ASN A 37 4.11 11.27 1.85
N ALA A 38 5.03 12.23 2.05
CA ALA A 38 5.68 12.96 0.97
C ALA A 38 6.57 12.06 0.07
N ARG A 39 7.07 10.94 0.59
CA ARG A 39 7.87 9.97 -0.18
C ARG A 39 7.06 8.83 -0.75
N VAL A 40 6.19 8.24 0.07
CA VAL A 40 5.37 7.08 -0.26
C VAL A 40 4.37 7.42 -1.37
N TYR A 41 3.82 8.64 -1.39
CA TYR A 41 2.89 9.03 -2.45
C TYR A 41 3.51 9.03 -3.85
N PRO A 42 4.55 9.85 -4.16
CA PRO A 42 5.08 9.94 -5.52
C PRO A 42 5.77 8.65 -6.00
N ARG A 43 6.43 7.90 -5.09
CA ARG A 43 7.27 6.74 -5.44
C ARG A 43 6.60 5.40 -5.21
N GLY A 44 5.69 5.30 -4.25
CA GLY A 44 4.91 4.10 -3.95
C GLY A 44 3.52 4.15 -4.59
N ASN A 45 2.60 4.92 -4.00
CA ASN A 45 1.19 4.97 -4.41
C ASN A 45 1.02 5.34 -5.88
N ASN A 46 1.69 6.40 -6.33
CA ASN A 46 1.65 6.87 -7.70
C ASN A 46 2.75 6.22 -8.57
N GLY A 47 3.83 5.72 -7.97
CA GLY A 47 4.95 5.10 -8.69
C GLY A 47 4.53 3.87 -9.49
N VAL A 48 3.66 3.01 -8.93
CA VAL A 48 3.10 1.86 -9.65
C VAL A 48 2.30 2.28 -10.90
N TYR A 49 1.57 3.40 -10.84
CA TYR A 49 0.83 3.94 -11.98
C TYR A 49 1.76 4.55 -13.01
N ARG A 50 2.78 5.30 -12.58
CA ARG A 50 3.82 5.84 -13.47
C ARG A 50 4.51 4.73 -14.27
N ALA A 51 4.84 3.61 -13.62
CA ALA A 51 5.38 2.43 -14.30
C ALA A 51 4.33 1.80 -15.24
N GLY A 52 3.12 1.53 -14.74
CA GLY A 52 2.08 0.81 -15.49
C GLY A 52 1.57 1.52 -16.74
N PHE A 53 1.54 2.85 -16.72
CA PHE A 53 1.04 3.70 -17.81
C PHE A 53 2.15 4.38 -18.62
N ALA A 54 3.42 4.08 -18.35
CA ALA A 54 4.53 4.62 -19.11
C ALA A 54 4.36 4.31 -20.61
N THR A 55 4.55 5.32 -21.45
CA THR A 55 4.47 5.22 -22.91
C THR A 55 5.85 5.06 -23.57
N THR A 56 6.92 5.21 -22.79
CA THR A 56 8.31 5.01 -23.23
C THR A 56 9.05 4.11 -22.25
N GLN A 57 10.05 3.38 -22.77
CA GLN A 57 10.89 2.49 -21.95
C GLN A 57 11.62 3.26 -20.85
N ALA A 58 12.18 4.44 -21.16
CA ALA A 58 12.91 5.26 -20.19
C ALA A 58 12.02 5.73 -19.03
N ALA A 59 10.80 6.17 -19.30
CA ALA A 59 9.86 6.59 -18.26
C ALA A 59 9.42 5.41 -17.37
N TYR A 60 9.26 4.23 -17.97
CA TYR A 60 8.99 3.00 -17.24
C TYR A 60 10.16 2.64 -16.31
N GLU A 61 11.39 2.62 -16.83
CA GLU A 61 12.59 2.25 -16.07
C GLU A 61 12.88 3.21 -14.92
N GLU A 62 12.67 4.52 -15.12
CA GLU A 62 12.77 5.52 -14.07
C GLU A 62 11.75 5.26 -12.95
N ALA A 63 10.46 5.14 -13.30
CA ALA A 63 9.41 4.89 -12.32
C ALA A 63 9.58 3.54 -11.60
N PHE A 64 10.01 2.51 -12.32
CA PHE A 64 10.30 1.18 -11.78
C PHE A 64 11.46 1.24 -10.78
N GLY A 65 12.56 1.93 -11.13
CA GLY A 65 13.71 2.12 -10.26
C GLY A 65 13.36 2.89 -8.98
N GLU A 66 12.63 4.00 -9.10
CA GLU A 66 12.19 4.80 -7.96
C GLU A 66 11.25 4.04 -7.02
N LEU A 67 10.30 3.26 -7.59
CA LEU A 67 9.38 2.42 -6.83
C LEU A 67 10.14 1.40 -5.98
N PHE A 68 11.06 0.65 -6.59
CA PHE A 68 11.77 -0.41 -5.89
C PHE A 68 12.81 0.13 -4.90
N ALA A 69 13.44 1.27 -5.19
CA ALA A 69 14.29 1.95 -4.22
C ALA A 69 13.50 2.41 -2.98
N GLU A 70 12.26 2.87 -3.14
CA GLU A 70 11.40 3.22 -2.02
C GLU A 70 10.91 1.98 -1.25
N LEU A 71 10.52 0.90 -1.95
CA LEU A 71 10.16 -0.36 -1.29
C LEU A 71 11.34 -0.96 -0.49
N ASP A 72 12.57 -0.88 -1.01
CA ASP A 72 13.78 -1.30 -0.29
C ASP A 72 14.02 -0.46 0.97
N ALA A 73 13.83 0.87 0.86
CA ALA A 73 13.97 1.77 2.00
C ALA A 73 12.93 1.49 3.10
N ILE A 74 11.68 1.21 2.70
CA ILE A 74 10.61 0.83 3.63
C ILE A 74 10.91 -0.53 4.26
N ASP A 75 11.29 -1.53 3.47
CA ASP A 75 11.61 -2.87 3.99
C ASP A 75 12.77 -2.82 5.00
N ALA A 76 13.80 -2.03 4.72
CA ALA A 76 14.91 -1.80 5.65
C ALA A 76 14.47 -1.07 6.92
N HIS A 77 13.60 -0.05 6.81
CA HIS A 77 13.04 0.65 7.97
C HIS A 77 12.21 -0.27 8.88
N LEU A 78 11.44 -1.17 8.27
CA LEU A 78 10.58 -2.14 8.97
C LEU A 78 11.35 -3.28 9.66
N ALA A 79 12.68 -3.33 9.49
CA ALA A 79 13.56 -4.25 10.20
C ALA A 79 13.71 -3.89 11.69
N SER A 80 13.63 -2.60 12.03
CA SER A 80 13.78 -2.09 13.40
C SER A 80 12.57 -1.29 13.90
N ASN A 81 11.57 -1.05 13.06
CA ASN A 81 10.36 -0.34 13.41
C ASN A 81 9.12 -1.19 13.12
N ARG A 82 8.14 -1.16 14.01
CA ARG A 82 6.88 -1.87 13.83
C ARG A 82 6.03 -1.27 12.69
N PHE A 83 6.01 0.05 12.59
CA PHE A 83 5.28 0.85 11.62
C PHE A 83 6.17 1.96 11.02
N LEU A 84 5.64 2.73 10.07
CA LEU A 84 6.39 3.81 9.44
C LEU A 84 6.80 4.88 10.47
N ALA A 85 5.91 5.27 11.37
CA ALA A 85 6.19 6.26 12.42
C ALA A 85 6.72 5.66 13.74
N GLY A 86 7.45 4.53 13.67
CA GLY A 86 7.99 3.83 14.84
C GLY A 86 7.01 2.76 15.35
N ASP A 87 6.60 2.84 16.61
CA ASP A 87 5.76 1.79 17.24
C ASP A 87 4.25 2.06 17.18
N ARG A 88 3.84 3.23 16.67
CA ARG A 88 2.42 3.60 16.52
C ARG A 88 1.96 3.44 15.07
N PHE A 89 0.80 2.82 14.89
CA PHE A 89 0.07 2.78 13.64
C PHE A 89 -0.52 4.15 13.33
N THR A 90 -0.32 4.65 12.10
CA THR A 90 -0.71 6.01 11.68
C THR A 90 -1.35 6.04 10.30
N GLU A 91 -1.82 7.20 9.85
CA GLU A 91 -2.34 7.38 8.48
C GLU A 91 -1.30 7.06 7.40
N ALA A 92 0.01 7.17 7.69
CA ALA A 92 1.06 6.78 6.75
C ALA A 92 0.99 5.28 6.42
N ASP A 93 0.73 4.46 7.43
CA ASP A 93 0.59 3.01 7.29
C ASP A 93 -0.67 2.65 6.51
N VAL A 94 -1.79 3.33 6.78
CA VAL A 94 -3.05 3.18 6.02
C VAL A 94 -2.81 3.48 4.54
N ARG A 95 -2.12 4.59 4.24
CA ARG A 95 -1.84 5.01 2.86
C ARG A 95 -0.93 4.02 2.14
N LEU A 96 0.09 3.50 2.81
CA LEU A 96 0.97 2.48 2.24
C LEU A 96 0.23 1.13 2.03
N PHE A 97 -0.54 0.68 3.02
CA PHE A 97 -1.30 -0.57 3.00
C PHE A 97 -2.14 -0.72 1.73
N THR A 98 -2.86 0.33 1.35
CA THR A 98 -3.74 0.30 0.16
C THR A 98 -2.99 0.02 -1.14
N THR A 99 -1.70 0.38 -1.22
CA THR A 99 -0.83 0.01 -2.34
C THR A 99 -0.33 -1.41 -2.20
N LEU A 100 0.19 -1.77 -1.03
CA LEU A 100 0.81 -3.08 -0.81
C LEU A 100 -0.18 -4.23 -1.02
N VAL A 101 -1.39 -4.13 -0.49
CA VAL A 101 -2.43 -5.17 -0.60
C VAL A 101 -2.83 -5.46 -2.06
N ARG A 102 -2.60 -4.51 -2.98
CA ARG A 102 -2.89 -4.66 -4.41
C ARG A 102 -1.68 -5.11 -5.24
N PHE A 103 -0.48 -5.06 -4.67
CA PHE A 103 0.77 -5.18 -5.42
C PHE A 103 0.88 -6.52 -6.14
N ASP A 104 0.83 -7.63 -5.40
CA ASP A 104 0.99 -8.96 -5.99
C ASP A 104 -0.22 -9.35 -6.86
N ALA A 105 -1.43 -8.91 -6.49
CA ALA A 105 -2.65 -9.18 -7.24
C ALA A 105 -2.71 -8.47 -8.60
N VAL A 106 -2.13 -7.27 -8.68
CA VAL A 106 -2.29 -6.37 -9.81
C VAL A 106 -0.96 -5.78 -10.26
N TYR A 107 -0.32 -4.94 -9.45
CA TYR A 107 0.76 -4.07 -9.92
C TYR A 107 1.98 -4.85 -10.41
N HIS A 108 2.31 -5.96 -9.75
CA HIS A 108 3.37 -6.87 -10.16
C HIS A 108 3.20 -7.33 -11.62
N GLY A 109 2.00 -7.79 -12.00
CA GLY A 109 1.73 -8.24 -13.36
C GLY A 109 1.26 -7.12 -14.29
N HIS A 110 0.09 -6.56 -14.00
CA HIS A 110 -0.62 -5.59 -14.85
C HIS A 110 0.20 -4.32 -15.13
N PHE A 111 0.90 -3.81 -14.11
CA PHE A 111 1.76 -2.63 -14.24
C PHE A 111 3.25 -2.95 -14.42
N LYS A 112 3.59 -4.25 -14.59
CA LYS A 112 4.96 -4.73 -14.79
C LYS A 112 5.91 -4.35 -13.65
N CYS A 113 5.41 -4.10 -12.43
CA CYS A 113 6.26 -3.85 -11.27
C CYS A 113 6.85 -5.18 -10.73
N ASN A 114 7.64 -5.87 -11.54
CA ASN A 114 7.98 -7.29 -11.38
C ASN A 114 9.45 -7.58 -11.08
N ARG A 115 10.16 -6.72 -10.30
CA ARG A 115 11.49 -7.09 -9.79
C ARG A 115 11.42 -8.35 -8.92
N GLN A 116 10.44 -8.37 -8.02
CA GLN A 116 10.05 -9.49 -7.15
C GLN A 116 8.65 -9.21 -6.59
N ARG A 117 7.94 -10.22 -6.10
CA ARG A 117 6.67 -10.04 -5.36
C ARG A 117 6.92 -9.44 -3.98
N LEU A 118 5.88 -8.87 -3.37
CA LEU A 118 5.98 -8.41 -1.98
C LEU A 118 6.37 -9.54 -1.03
N GLU A 119 5.81 -10.74 -1.21
CA GLU A 119 6.10 -11.93 -0.40
C GLU A 119 7.60 -12.29 -0.34
N GLU A 120 8.42 -11.79 -1.27
CA GLU A 120 9.85 -12.09 -1.40
C GLU A 120 10.75 -11.07 -0.68
N PHE A 121 10.17 -10.02 -0.07
CA PHE A 121 10.89 -9.06 0.79
C PHE A 121 11.05 -9.59 2.23
N ALA A 122 11.98 -9.02 3.00
CA ALA A 122 12.30 -9.54 4.33
C ALA A 122 11.27 -9.14 5.39
N HIS A 123 10.76 -7.91 5.36
CA HIS A 123 9.92 -7.34 6.44
C HIS A 123 8.54 -6.90 5.95
N LEU A 124 8.41 -6.46 4.70
CA LEU A 124 7.15 -6.06 4.06
C LEU A 124 6.04 -7.13 4.12
N PRO A 125 6.29 -8.44 3.92
CA PRO A 125 5.23 -9.45 4.03
C PRO A 125 4.64 -9.52 5.43
N GLY A 126 5.47 -9.42 6.46
CA GLY A 126 5.01 -9.39 7.85
C GLY A 126 4.17 -8.15 8.10
N TYR A 127 4.66 -6.99 7.67
CA TYR A 127 3.96 -5.70 7.83
C TYR A 127 2.59 -5.68 7.14
N LEU A 128 2.52 -6.13 5.88
CA LEU A 128 1.25 -6.22 5.15
C LEU A 128 0.25 -7.15 5.86
N ARG A 129 0.69 -8.30 6.36
CA ARG A 129 -0.15 -9.26 7.08
C ARG A 129 -0.65 -8.71 8.41
N GLU A 130 0.21 -8.02 9.16
CA GLU A 130 -0.17 -7.36 10.41
C GLU A 130 -1.28 -6.34 10.17
N LEU A 131 -1.14 -5.47 9.17
CA LEU A 131 -2.17 -4.49 8.84
C LEU A 131 -3.46 -5.13 8.34
N TYR A 132 -3.37 -6.18 7.52
CA TYR A 132 -4.52 -6.94 7.03
C TYR A 132 -5.32 -7.61 8.17
N GLN A 133 -4.62 -8.01 9.24
CA GLN A 133 -5.20 -8.72 10.39
C GLN A 133 -5.73 -7.79 11.49
N LEU A 134 -5.58 -6.47 11.35
CA LEU A 134 -6.24 -5.52 12.24
C LEU A 134 -7.78 -5.72 12.18
N PRO A 135 -8.49 -5.60 13.33
CA PRO A 135 -9.93 -5.82 13.37
C PRO A 135 -10.70 -5.02 12.31
N GLY A 136 -11.49 -5.71 11.49
CA GLY A 136 -12.32 -5.13 10.43
C GLY A 136 -11.58 -4.74 9.15
N VAL A 137 -10.24 -4.80 9.09
CA VAL A 137 -9.50 -4.40 7.89
C VAL A 137 -9.65 -5.40 6.75
N ALA A 138 -9.59 -6.70 7.04
CA ALA A 138 -9.77 -7.75 6.03
C ALA A 138 -11.11 -7.62 5.27
N ASP A 139 -12.18 -7.20 5.97
CA ASP A 139 -13.51 -7.01 5.37
C ASP A 139 -13.58 -5.85 4.37
N THR A 140 -12.58 -4.97 4.37
CA THR A 140 -12.46 -3.86 3.40
C THR A 140 -11.75 -4.26 2.09
N VAL A 141 -11.22 -5.49 2.01
CA VAL A 141 -10.41 -5.95 0.88
C VAL A 141 -11.16 -6.99 0.04
N ASP A 142 -11.58 -6.57 -1.15
CA ASP A 142 -12.18 -7.48 -2.14
C ASP A 142 -11.26 -7.64 -3.35
N PHE A 143 -10.59 -8.80 -3.44
CA PHE A 143 -9.70 -9.12 -4.57
C PHE A 143 -10.42 -9.33 -5.90
N ALA A 144 -11.69 -9.75 -5.89
CA ALA A 144 -12.47 -9.87 -7.11
C ALA A 144 -12.77 -8.48 -7.69
N HIS A 145 -13.16 -7.52 -6.85
CA HIS A 145 -13.33 -6.12 -7.24
C HIS A 145 -12.01 -5.49 -7.67
N ILE A 146 -10.93 -5.66 -6.90
CA ILE A 146 -9.60 -5.15 -7.25
C ILE A 146 -9.18 -5.68 -8.62
N LYS A 147 -9.09 -6.99 -8.80
CA LYS A 147 -8.60 -7.58 -10.06
C LYS A 147 -9.56 -7.29 -11.21
N GLY A 148 -10.87 -7.39 -10.98
CA GLY A 148 -11.89 -7.07 -11.97
C GLY A 148 -11.76 -5.65 -12.50
N HIS A 149 -11.56 -4.68 -11.61
CA HIS A 149 -11.38 -3.28 -12.00
C HIS A 149 -10.13 -3.09 -12.86
N TYR A 150 -8.94 -3.44 -12.36
CA TYR A 150 -7.68 -3.13 -13.05
C TYR A 150 -7.53 -3.84 -14.40
N TYR A 151 -7.84 -5.14 -14.45
CA TYR A 151 -7.59 -5.92 -15.66
C TYR A 151 -8.65 -5.68 -16.75
N ARG A 152 -9.86 -5.22 -16.41
CA ARG A 152 -10.93 -4.94 -17.40
C ARG A 152 -11.04 -3.47 -17.80
N SER A 153 -10.66 -2.53 -16.93
CA SER A 153 -10.89 -1.09 -17.16
C SER A 153 -9.71 -0.38 -17.84
N HIS A 154 -8.59 -1.07 -18.06
CA HIS A 154 -7.39 -0.51 -18.70
C HIS A 154 -7.10 -1.18 -20.06
N PRO A 155 -7.96 -0.98 -21.08
CA PRO A 155 -7.80 -1.64 -22.38
C PRO A 155 -6.52 -1.22 -23.13
N THR A 156 -5.93 -0.09 -22.78
CA THR A 156 -4.63 0.36 -23.32
C THR A 156 -3.46 -0.48 -22.81
N ILE A 157 -3.60 -1.11 -21.63
CA ILE A 157 -2.58 -2.00 -21.03
C ILE A 157 -2.94 -3.46 -21.28
N ASN A 158 -4.22 -3.82 -21.10
CA ASN A 158 -4.73 -5.18 -21.28
C ASN A 158 -5.94 -5.20 -22.24
N PRO A 159 -5.71 -5.19 -23.57
CA PRO A 159 -6.79 -5.14 -24.55
C PRO A 159 -7.79 -6.31 -24.45
N THR A 160 -7.34 -7.46 -23.96
CA THR A 160 -8.18 -8.67 -23.85
C THR A 160 -9.15 -8.64 -22.69
N GLY A 161 -8.91 -7.77 -21.68
CA GLY A 161 -9.70 -7.73 -20.45
C GLY A 161 -9.59 -8.99 -19.58
N VAL A 162 -8.71 -9.94 -19.92
CA VAL A 162 -8.55 -11.19 -19.17
C VAL A 162 -8.02 -10.88 -17.78
N VAL A 163 -8.69 -11.42 -16.76
CA VAL A 163 -8.31 -11.31 -15.36
C VAL A 163 -7.52 -12.58 -14.98
N PRO A 164 -6.28 -12.48 -14.48
CA PRO A 164 -5.50 -13.66 -14.11
C PRO A 164 -6.15 -14.40 -12.95
N ALA A 165 -6.03 -15.73 -12.94
CA ALA A 165 -6.52 -16.55 -11.82
C ALA A 165 -5.68 -16.36 -10.56
N GLY A 166 -4.35 -16.26 -10.69
CA GLY A 166 -3.43 -16.06 -9.58
C GLY A 166 -3.17 -14.59 -9.22
N PRO A 167 -2.18 -14.33 -8.35
CA PRO A 167 -1.55 -15.31 -7.46
C PRO A 167 -2.52 -15.82 -6.39
N ALA A 168 -2.20 -16.96 -5.75
CA ALA A 168 -2.86 -17.37 -4.52
C ALA A 168 -2.35 -16.47 -3.39
N LEU A 169 -3.25 -15.74 -2.73
CA LEU A 169 -2.93 -14.80 -1.67
C LEU A 169 -3.54 -15.30 -0.37
N ASP A 170 -2.73 -15.33 0.68
CA ASP A 170 -3.18 -15.61 2.04
C ASP A 170 -2.48 -14.64 2.99
N TYR A 171 -3.16 -13.53 3.25
CA TYR A 171 -2.70 -12.51 4.21
C TYR A 171 -3.18 -12.78 5.65
N SER A 172 -3.86 -13.91 5.90
CA SER A 172 -4.27 -14.34 7.24
C SER A 172 -3.18 -15.12 8.00
N ARG A 173 -2.11 -15.53 7.31
CA ARG A 173 -0.96 -16.23 7.92
C ARG A 173 -0.30 -15.39 9.02
N PRO A 174 0.25 -16.01 10.09
CA PRO A 174 0.91 -15.27 11.17
C PRO A 174 2.00 -14.31 10.66
N HIS A 175 1.92 -13.03 11.04
CA HIS A 175 2.81 -11.98 10.54
C HIS A 175 4.22 -12.01 11.17
N GLY A 176 4.35 -12.49 12.41
CA GLY A 176 5.64 -12.63 13.09
C GLY A 176 6.24 -11.32 13.59
N ARG A 177 5.41 -10.29 13.84
CA ARG A 177 5.83 -8.94 14.25
C ARG A 177 5.41 -8.56 15.68
N ASP A 178 4.97 -9.52 16.48
CA ASP A 178 4.55 -9.32 17.89
C ASP A 178 5.72 -9.14 18.88
N ARG A 179 6.93 -8.82 18.38
CA ARG A 179 8.15 -8.71 19.19
C ARG A 179 8.66 -7.29 19.25
#